data_AF-A0A0D1MBZ7-F1
#
_entry.id   AF-A0A0D1MBZ7-F1
#
_cell.length_a   1.000
_cell.length_b   1.000
_cell.length_c   1.000
_cell.angle_alpha   90.00
_cell.angle_beta   90.00
_cell.angle_gamma   90.00
#
_symmetry.space_group_name_H-M   'P 1'
#
loop_
_entity.id
_entity.type
_entity.pdbx_description
1 polymer ?
#
loop_
_entity_poly.entity_id
_entity_poly.type
_entity_poly.pdbx_seq_one_letter_code
_entity_poly.pdbx_strand_id
1 'polypeptide(L)'
;MDIVFAQQLTNLRKQKGLSQQQLADKLYMTRQAVSKWETGESSPDLNRMQEIADILDVSVQVLLFGTQVEPGKTSFHDKVSEYMQQDEADKDWHQNHRWRQWQYSPITNGWEFLARYYWLLFALIGMIGWFTLQYLK
;
A
#
# COMPACT_ATOMS: atom_id res chain seq x y z
N MET A 1 -17.56 -6.84 5.51
CA MET A 1 -17.64 -7.88 4.47
C MET A 1 -16.65 -8.94 4.92
N ASP A 2 -17.15 -10.08 5.37
CA ASP A 2 -16.32 -11.07 6.06
C ASP A 2 -15.78 -12.06 5.04
N ILE A 3 -14.49 -12.40 5.14
CA ILE A 3 -13.85 -13.39 4.27
C ILE A 3 -14.27 -14.79 4.75
N VAL A 4 -15.01 -15.51 3.92
CA VAL A 4 -15.56 -16.85 4.20
C VAL A 4 -14.95 -17.95 3.30
N PHE A 5 -13.71 -17.71 2.86
CA PHE A 5 -12.99 -18.51 1.88
C PHE A 5 -13.00 -20.03 2.16
N ALA A 6 -12.60 -20.47 3.35
CA ALA A 6 -12.45 -21.90 3.67
C ALA A 6 -13.75 -22.69 3.47
N GLN A 7 -14.87 -22.11 3.91
CA GLN A 7 -16.20 -22.69 3.74
C GLN A 7 -16.65 -22.66 2.28
N GLN A 8 -16.38 -21.56 1.57
CA GLN A 8 -16.71 -21.42 0.14
C GLN A 8 -15.95 -22.41 -0.73
N LEU A 9 -14.63 -22.54 -0.52
CA LEU A 9 -13.79 -23.51 -1.21
C LEU A 9 -14.36 -24.93 -1.08
N THR A 10 -14.72 -25.33 0.14
CA THR A 10 -15.32 -26.63 0.42
C THR A 10 -16.64 -26.82 -0.35
N ASN A 11 -17.50 -25.80 -0.34
CA ASN A 11 -18.81 -25.86 -0.99
C ASN A 11 -18.69 -25.93 -2.51
N LEU A 12 -17.92 -25.03 -3.11
CA LEU A 12 -17.71 -24.94 -4.55
C LEU A 12 -17.02 -26.19 -5.10
N ARG A 13 -16.01 -26.70 -4.39
CA ARG A 13 -15.35 -27.96 -4.77
C ARG A 13 -16.36 -29.12 -4.83
N LYS A 14 -17.21 -29.24 -3.81
CA LYS A 14 -18.26 -30.27 -3.76
C LYS A 14 -19.30 -30.08 -4.87
N GLN A 15 -19.68 -28.84 -5.18
CA GLN A 15 -20.60 -28.54 -6.29
C GLN A 15 -20.01 -28.94 -7.66
N LYS A 16 -18.71 -28.78 -7.86
CA LYS A 16 -18.00 -29.28 -9.04
C LYS A 16 -17.73 -30.79 -9.01
N GLY A 17 -18.18 -31.51 -7.99
CA GLY A 17 -17.99 -32.96 -7.85
C GLY A 17 -16.54 -33.39 -7.64
N LEU A 18 -15.66 -32.48 -7.21
CA LEU A 18 -14.24 -32.77 -7.02
C LEU A 18 -13.98 -33.26 -5.59
N SER A 19 -13.12 -34.25 -5.43
CA SER A 19 -12.48 -34.58 -4.15
C SER A 19 -11.33 -33.61 -3.85
N GLN A 20 -10.90 -33.55 -2.58
CA GLN A 20 -9.72 -32.75 -2.21
C GLN A 20 -8.46 -33.18 -2.97
N GLN A 21 -8.31 -34.48 -3.24
CA GLN A 21 -7.20 -35.00 -4.03
C GLN A 21 -7.27 -34.49 -5.47
N GLN A 22 -8.43 -34.59 -6.13
CA GLN A 22 -8.60 -34.11 -7.50
C GLN A 22 -8.38 -32.61 -7.66
N LEU A 23 -8.77 -31.80 -6.66
CA LEU A 23 -8.47 -30.36 -6.68
C LEU A 23 -6.95 -30.12 -6.52
N ALA A 24 -6.31 -30.85 -5.61
CA ALA A 24 -4.87 -30.76 -5.41
C ALA A 24 -4.09 -31.19 -6.67
N ASP A 25 -4.54 -32.24 -7.36
CA ASP A 25 -3.93 -32.73 -8.60
C ASP A 25 -4.01 -31.66 -9.71
N LYS A 26 -5.16 -30.98 -9.84
CA LYS A 26 -5.34 -29.88 -10.81
C LYS A 26 -4.46 -28.67 -10.52
N LEU A 27 -4.13 -28.43 -9.26
CA LEU A 27 -3.28 -27.32 -8.81
C LEU A 27 -1.79 -27.71 -8.71
N TYR A 28 -1.45 -28.98 -8.98
CA TYR A 28 -0.11 -29.55 -8.80
C TYR A 28 0.41 -29.41 -7.36
N MET A 29 -0.42 -29.81 -6.38
CA MET A 29 -0.14 -29.66 -4.94
C MET A 29 -0.48 -30.92 -4.15
N THR A 30 -0.18 -30.90 -2.86
CA THR A 30 -0.59 -31.98 -1.96
C THR A 30 -2.04 -31.80 -1.51
N ARG A 31 -2.76 -32.93 -1.34
CA ARG A 31 -4.09 -32.94 -0.72
C ARG A 31 -4.12 -32.28 0.65
N GLN A 32 -3.01 -32.35 1.40
CA GLN A 32 -2.86 -31.71 2.70
C GLN A 32 -2.99 -30.19 2.61
N ALA A 33 -2.41 -29.55 1.58
CA ALA A 33 -2.55 -28.11 1.37
C ALA A 33 -4.03 -27.71 1.20
N VAL A 34 -4.76 -28.41 0.33
CA VAL A 34 -6.20 -28.19 0.13
C VAL A 34 -6.98 -28.41 1.43
N SER A 35 -6.65 -29.44 2.19
CA SER A 35 -7.29 -29.69 3.48
C SER A 35 -7.08 -28.54 4.46
N LYS A 36 -5.86 -27.99 4.55
CA LYS A 36 -5.56 -26.86 5.44
C LYS A 36 -6.29 -25.59 5.03
N TRP A 37 -6.51 -25.40 3.74
CA TRP A 37 -7.29 -24.28 3.22
C TRP A 37 -8.78 -24.42 3.56
N GLU A 38 -9.33 -25.63 3.43
CA GLU A 38 -10.73 -25.90 3.76
C GLU A 38 -11.02 -25.85 5.27
N THR A 39 -10.02 -26.09 6.13
CA THR A 39 -10.15 -25.94 7.59
C THR A 39 -9.79 -24.55 8.10
N GLY A 40 -9.28 -23.66 7.24
CA GLY A 40 -8.82 -22.32 7.62
C GLY A 40 -7.50 -22.30 8.40
N GLU A 41 -6.75 -23.40 8.45
CA GLU A 41 -5.43 -23.48 9.09
C GLU A 41 -4.36 -22.70 8.30
N SER A 42 -4.58 -22.52 6.99
CA SER A 42 -3.73 -21.69 6.12
C SER A 42 -4.54 -21.09 4.96
N SER A 43 -3.95 -20.16 4.23
CA SER A 43 -4.54 -19.55 3.03
C SER A 43 -3.65 -19.80 1.80
N PRO A 44 -4.22 -19.98 0.59
CA PRO A 44 -3.45 -19.89 -0.64
C PRO A 44 -2.90 -18.48 -0.85
N ASP A 45 -1.84 -18.37 -1.66
CA ASP A 45 -1.39 -17.10 -2.21
C ASP A 45 -2.35 -16.56 -3.30
N LEU A 46 -2.11 -15.34 -3.77
CA LEU A 46 -2.95 -14.68 -4.77
C LEU A 46 -3.02 -15.43 -6.11
N ASN A 47 -1.91 -16.02 -6.56
CA ASN A 47 -1.88 -16.75 -7.83
C ASN A 47 -2.71 -18.04 -7.72
N ARG A 48 -2.54 -18.78 -6.62
CA ARG A 48 -3.31 -19.99 -6.33
C ARG A 48 -4.79 -19.69 -6.15
N MET A 49 -5.12 -18.54 -5.57
CA MET A 49 -6.50 -18.12 -5.44
C MET A 49 -7.17 -17.90 -6.80
N GLN A 50 -6.45 -17.30 -7.76
CA GLN A 50 -6.92 -17.17 -9.13
C GLN A 50 -7.09 -18.53 -9.80
N GLU A 51 -6.09 -19.41 -9.70
CA GLU A 51 -6.18 -20.77 -10.27
C GLU A 51 -7.36 -21.58 -9.70
N ILE A 52 -7.60 -21.48 -8.39
CA ILE A 52 -8.75 -22.12 -7.73
C ILE A 52 -10.05 -21.56 -8.30
N ALA A 53 -10.15 -20.23 -8.45
CA ALA A 53 -11.33 -19.58 -9.00
C ALA A 53 -11.61 -20.06 -10.44
N ASP A 54 -10.56 -20.17 -11.27
CA ASP A 54 -10.65 -20.65 -12.65
C ASP A 54 -11.09 -22.13 -12.71
N ILE A 55 -10.51 -23.01 -11.86
CA ILE A 55 -10.88 -24.44 -11.79
C ILE A 55 -12.34 -24.61 -11.34
N LEU A 56 -12.78 -23.77 -10.41
CA LEU A 56 -14.13 -23.81 -9.86
C LEU A 56 -15.13 -22.97 -10.67
N ASP A 57 -14.67 -22.30 -11.73
CA ASP A 57 -15.49 -21.51 -12.66
C ASP A 57 -16.32 -20.43 -11.93
N VAL A 58 -15.66 -19.70 -11.04
CA VAL A 58 -16.22 -18.60 -10.26
C VAL A 58 -15.27 -17.42 -10.24
N SER A 59 -15.75 -16.23 -9.88
CA SER A 59 -14.85 -15.11 -9.60
C SER A 59 -14.16 -15.28 -8.24
N VAL A 60 -12.96 -14.71 -8.10
CA VAL A 60 -12.24 -14.65 -6.81
C VAL A 60 -13.10 -14.00 -5.72
N GLN A 61 -13.95 -13.05 -6.07
CA GLN A 61 -14.86 -12.40 -5.13
C GLN A 61 -15.90 -13.39 -4.58
N VAL A 62 -16.50 -14.21 -5.44
CA VAL A 62 -17.43 -15.27 -5.01
C VAL A 62 -16.71 -16.30 -4.16
N LEU A 63 -15.48 -16.67 -4.53
CA LEU A 63 -14.66 -17.60 -3.77
C LEU A 63 -14.32 -17.07 -2.35
N LEU A 64 -14.08 -15.76 -2.21
CA LEU A 64 -13.72 -15.13 -0.94
C LEU A 64 -14.92 -14.78 -0.06
N PHE A 65 -15.98 -14.22 -0.65
CA PHE A 65 -17.08 -13.57 0.06
C PHE A 65 -18.43 -14.31 -0.10
N GLY A 66 -18.52 -15.31 -0.98
CA GLY A 66 -19.74 -16.04 -1.28
C GLY A 66 -20.70 -15.30 -2.22
N THR A 67 -21.90 -15.86 -2.42
CA THR A 67 -22.93 -15.36 -3.36
C THR A 67 -23.63 -14.06 -2.91
N GLN A 68 -23.23 -13.48 -1.77
CA GLN A 68 -23.71 -12.17 -1.30
C GLN A 68 -23.07 -10.99 -2.07
N VAL A 69 -22.32 -11.27 -3.14
CA VAL A 69 -21.81 -10.24 -4.04
C VAL A 69 -22.91 -9.93 -5.05
N GLU A 70 -23.79 -8.99 -4.70
CA GLU A 70 -24.69 -8.32 -5.64
C GLU A 70 -23.86 -7.86 -6.86
N PRO A 71 -24.10 -8.38 -8.08
CA PRO A 71 -23.29 -8.08 -9.26
C PRO A 71 -23.44 -6.62 -9.78
N GLY A 72 -23.79 -5.65 -8.93
CA GLY A 72 -24.16 -4.31 -9.36
C GLY A 72 -24.07 -3.17 -8.33
N LYS A 73 -23.30 -3.29 -7.24
CA LYS A 73 -23.08 -2.16 -6.30
C LYS A 73 -21.67 -2.18 -5.74
N THR A 74 -20.63 -2.02 -6.53
CA THR A 74 -20.07 -0.71 -6.91
C THR A 74 -19.03 -1.10 -7.93
N SER A 75 -19.14 -0.63 -9.18
CA SER A 75 -18.06 -0.91 -10.13
C SER A 75 -16.77 -0.40 -9.50
N PHE A 76 -15.68 -1.16 -9.59
CA PHE A 76 -14.37 -0.65 -9.21
C PHE A 76 -14.12 0.69 -9.92
N HIS A 77 -14.64 0.85 -11.14
CA HIS A 77 -14.68 2.13 -11.84
C HIS A 77 -15.52 3.20 -11.14
N ASP A 78 -16.65 2.89 -10.50
CA ASP A 78 -17.47 3.90 -9.80
C ASP A 78 -16.72 4.45 -8.58
N LYS A 79 -16.10 3.57 -7.77
CA LYS A 79 -15.28 3.98 -6.62
C LYS A 79 -13.99 4.66 -7.05
N VAL A 80 -13.33 4.17 -8.10
CA VAL A 80 -12.16 4.85 -8.65
C VAL A 80 -12.56 6.20 -9.23
N SER A 81 -13.72 6.34 -9.86
CA SER A 81 -14.22 7.64 -10.34
C SER A 81 -14.58 8.58 -9.18
N GLU A 82 -15.08 8.03 -8.07
CA GLU A 82 -15.32 8.75 -6.82
C GLU A 82 -14.00 9.19 -6.17
N TYR A 83 -12.96 8.35 -6.16
CA TYR A 83 -11.61 8.71 -5.68
C TYR A 83 -10.81 9.58 -6.65
N MET A 84 -11.10 9.52 -7.95
CA MET A 84 -10.46 10.33 -9.00
C MET A 84 -11.20 11.66 -9.22
N GLN A 85 -12.41 11.81 -8.67
CA GLN A 85 -12.98 13.13 -8.45
C GLN A 85 -12.09 13.82 -7.42
N GLN A 86 -11.29 14.79 -7.87
CA GLN A 86 -10.42 15.59 -7.01
C GLN A 86 -11.21 16.11 -5.82
N ASP A 87 -10.93 15.57 -4.63
CA ASP A 87 -11.34 16.19 -3.38
C ASP A 87 -10.82 17.62 -3.39
N GLU A 88 -11.63 18.57 -2.95
CA GLU A 88 -11.19 19.97 -2.83
C GLU A 88 -9.98 20.11 -1.90
N ALA A 89 -9.70 19.12 -1.06
CA ALA A 89 -8.48 19.01 -0.27
C ALA A 89 -7.20 18.84 -1.13
N ASP A 90 -7.28 18.19 -2.29
CA ASP A 90 -6.16 18.06 -3.23
C ASP A 90 -5.98 19.30 -4.11
N LYS A 91 -6.99 20.16 -4.25
CA LYS A 91 -6.81 21.51 -4.81
C LYS A 91 -5.93 22.37 -3.90
N ASP A 92 -5.95 22.14 -2.59
CA ASP A 92 -5.01 22.79 -1.66
C ASP A 92 -3.58 22.25 -1.84
N TRP A 93 -3.39 20.99 -2.25
CA TRP A 93 -2.04 20.45 -2.48
C TRP A 93 -1.29 21.16 -3.63
N HIS A 94 -2.01 21.71 -4.61
CA HIS A 94 -1.42 22.55 -5.66
C HIS A 94 -1.33 24.05 -5.30
N GLN A 95 -2.13 24.55 -4.35
CA GLN A 95 -2.13 25.97 -3.95
C GLN A 95 -1.25 26.28 -2.72
N ASN A 96 -1.16 25.37 -1.76
CA ASN A 96 -0.37 25.53 -0.53
C ASN A 96 1.09 25.03 -0.69
N HIS A 97 1.80 25.61 -1.65
CA HIS A 97 3.28 25.53 -1.72
C HIS A 97 3.96 26.39 -0.63
N ARG A 98 3.47 26.38 0.62
CA ARG A 98 4.07 27.14 1.73
C ARG A 98 5.54 26.75 1.97
N TRP A 99 5.90 25.49 1.70
CA TRP A 99 7.26 25.01 1.88
C TRP A 99 8.24 25.41 0.75
N ARG A 100 7.76 25.78 -0.46
CA ARG A 100 8.61 26.37 -1.51
C ARG A 100 8.80 27.88 -1.36
N GLN A 101 7.80 28.59 -0.83
CA GLN A 101 7.90 30.04 -0.60
C GLN A 101 8.99 30.39 0.42
N TRP A 102 9.24 29.52 1.40
CA TRP A 102 10.22 29.78 2.45
C TRP A 102 11.65 29.97 1.94
N GLN A 103 12.01 29.43 0.77
CA GLN A 103 13.34 29.64 0.17
C GLN A 103 13.47 31.00 -0.55
N TYR A 104 12.37 31.62 -0.96
CA TYR A 104 12.38 32.88 -1.72
C TYR A 104 11.90 34.10 -0.92
N SER A 105 11.46 33.93 0.33
CA SER A 105 11.12 35.05 1.19
C SER A 105 12.35 35.93 1.45
N PRO A 106 12.24 37.27 1.24
CA PRO A 106 13.30 38.22 1.59
C PRO A 106 13.57 38.16 3.09
N ILE A 107 14.83 38.35 3.48
CA ILE A 107 15.23 38.32 4.89
C ILE A 107 14.66 39.57 5.56
N THR A 108 13.78 39.37 6.53
CA THR A 108 13.07 40.49 7.17
C THR A 108 13.55 40.80 8.59
N ASN A 109 14.22 39.85 9.25
CA ASN A 109 14.71 40.02 10.61
C ASN A 109 16.03 39.28 10.89
N GLY A 110 16.66 39.62 12.03
CA GLY A 110 17.96 39.07 12.41
C GLY A 110 17.95 37.57 12.74
N TRP A 111 16.84 37.03 13.23
CA TRP A 111 16.73 35.60 13.55
C TRP A 111 16.66 34.73 12.28
N GLU A 112 16.00 35.21 11.22
CA GLU A 112 15.96 34.56 9.90
C GLU A 112 17.34 34.54 9.24
N PHE A 113 18.09 35.64 9.36
CA PHE A 113 19.46 35.70 8.87
C PHE A 113 20.35 34.69 9.60
N LEU A 114 20.25 34.61 10.93
CA LEU A 114 21.02 33.67 11.74
C LEU A 114 20.68 32.21 11.38
N ALA A 115 19.40 31.88 11.19
CA ALA A 115 18.96 30.55 10.82
C ALA A 115 19.48 30.09 9.45
N ARG A 116 19.61 31.00 8.48
CA ARG A 116 20.11 30.70 7.12
C ARG A 116 21.64 30.67 7.01
N TYR A 117 22.35 31.40 7.86
CA TYR A 117 23.80 31.62 7.73
C TYR A 117 24.62 31.30 9.00
N TYR A 118 24.11 30.50 9.94
CA TYR A 118 24.85 30.15 11.17
C TYR A 118 26.22 29.51 10.90
N TRP A 119 26.40 28.84 9.76
CA TRP A 119 27.67 28.23 9.34
C TRP A 119 28.79 29.27 9.15
N LEU A 120 28.46 30.53 8.83
CA LEU A 120 29.44 31.62 8.73
C LEU A 120 30.12 31.91 10.07
N LEU A 121 29.42 31.72 11.19
CA LEU A 121 30.01 31.91 12.52
C LEU A 121 31.11 30.89 12.78
N PHE A 122 30.88 29.62 12.41
CA PHE A 122 31.91 28.59 12.51
C PHE A 122 33.10 28.85 11.60
N ALA A 123 32.85 29.32 10.36
CA ALA A 123 33.91 29.71 9.44
C ALA A 123 34.74 30.89 9.95
N LEU A 124 34.10 31.90 10.55
CA LEU A 124 34.75 33.09 11.08
C LEU A 124 35.56 32.77 12.35
N ILE A 125 35.04 31.94 13.25
CA ILE A 125 35.76 31.45 14.44
C ILE A 125 37.00 30.65 14.01
N GLY A 126 36.85 29.75 13.03
CA GLY A 126 37.97 29.00 12.48
C GLY A 126 39.04 29.90 11.85
N MET A 127 38.63 30.93 11.11
CA MET A 127 39.54 31.90 10.50
C MET A 127 40.28 32.74 11.56
N ILE A 128 39.59 33.20 12.61
CA ILE A 128 40.21 33.94 13.72
C ILE A 128 41.19 33.04 14.47
N GLY A 129 40.80 31.79 14.77
CA GLY A 129 41.68 30.83 15.44
C GLY A 129 42.93 30.49 14.61
N TRP A 130 42.78 30.35 13.29
CA TRP A 130 43.91 30.17 12.38
C TRP A 130 44.82 31.40 12.38
N PHE A 131 44.26 32.60 12.37
CA PHE A 131 45.01 33.86 12.38
C PHE A 131 45.74 34.09 13.71
N THR A 132 45.12 33.79 14.85
CA THR A 132 45.77 33.90 16.16
C THR A 132 46.91 32.89 16.33
N LEU A 133 46.79 31.69 15.73
CA LEU A 133 47.89 30.72 15.69
C LEU A 133 49.08 31.18 14.84
N GLN A 134 48.85 31.98 13.80
CA GLN A 134 49.93 32.52 12.95
C GLN A 134 50.73 33.65 13.63
N TYR A 135 50.10 34.41 14.53
CA TYR A 135 50.73 35.52 15.27
C TYR A 135 51.35 35.13 16.62
N LEU A 136 51.13 33.89 17.08
CA LEU A 136 51.73 33.34 18.30
C LEU A 136 53.03 32.54 18.04
N LYS A 137 53.61 32.65 16.84
CA LYS A 137 54.97 32.20 16.49
C LYS A 137 55.91 33.38 16.38
#